data_AF-A0A4Y2DU96-F1
#
_entry.id   AF-A0A4Y2DU96-F1
#
_cell.length_a   1.000
_cell.length_b   1.000
_cell.length_c   1.000
_cell.angle_alpha   90.00
_cell.angle_beta   90.00
_cell.angle_gamma   90.00
#
_symmetry.space_group_name_H-M   'P 1'
#
loop_
_entity.id
_entity.type
_entity.pdbx_description
1 polymer ?
#
loop_
_entity_poly.entity_id
_entity_poly.type
_entity_poly.pdbx_seq_one_letter_code
_entity_poly.pdbx_strand_id
1 'polypeptide(L)'
;MHQESAWMNSSLFLEWFHDCFVPEVKKNLKKLELKKAILLMDNATAHPDVETLKAENITCIFMPSHTTTILQPMDQDVIESMKRRYRKQLPSKLPFEGDDDEEEAACPIVQFSKALTLKDCVNMINEGWESVPEHALKRFWRKLAPYLENLDQSNDSDSVTIRDCNPAPISIL
;
A
#
# COMPACT_ATOMS: atom_id res chain seq x y z
N MET A 1 -12.12 1.26 -19.73
CA MET A 1 -10.67 1.39 -20.00
C MET A 1 -10.17 0.13 -20.66
N HIS A 2 -9.54 0.25 -21.83
CA HIS A 2 -8.78 -0.84 -22.44
C HIS A 2 -7.30 -0.51 -22.25
N GLN A 3 -6.59 -1.33 -21.49
CA GLN A 3 -5.14 -1.25 -21.37
C GLN A 3 -4.55 -2.55 -21.95
N GLU A 4 -3.52 -2.41 -22.78
CA GLU A 4 -2.91 -3.56 -23.48
C GLU A 4 -2.07 -4.44 -22.56
N SER A 5 -1.61 -3.89 -21.43
CA SER A 5 -0.85 -4.60 -20.41
C SER A 5 -1.47 -4.44 -19.03
N ALA A 6 -1.01 -5.23 -18.05
CA ALA A 6 -1.41 -5.07 -16.65
C ALA A 6 -0.60 -3.98 -15.89
N TRP A 7 0.16 -3.14 -16.61
CA TRP A 7 1.10 -2.19 -16.00
C TRP A 7 0.44 -0.87 -15.67
N MET A 8 0.81 -0.25 -14.55
CA MET A 8 0.37 1.10 -14.24
C MET A 8 0.97 2.09 -15.26
N ASN A 9 0.21 3.11 -15.64
CA ASN A 9 0.69 4.24 -16.43
C ASN A 9 0.18 5.56 -15.83
N SER A 10 0.70 6.69 -16.29
CA SER A 10 0.35 8.01 -15.74
C SER A 10 -1.13 8.37 -15.87
N SER A 11 -1.79 7.96 -16.95
CA SER A 11 -3.23 8.20 -17.12
C SER A 11 -4.06 7.42 -16.12
N LEU A 12 -3.75 6.13 -15.92
CA LEU A 12 -4.42 5.31 -14.90
C LEU A 12 -4.14 5.82 -13.48
N PHE A 13 -2.92 6.26 -13.21
CA PHE A 13 -2.57 6.83 -11.92
C PHE A 13 -3.35 8.11 -11.63
N LEU A 14 -3.48 8.99 -12.63
CA LEU A 14 -4.23 10.22 -12.49
C LEU A 14 -5.72 9.96 -12.23
N GLU A 15 -6.29 8.98 -12.92
CA GLU A 15 -7.67 8.55 -12.68
C GLU A 15 -7.85 7.97 -11.28
N TRP A 16 -6.98 7.04 -10.87
CA TRP A 16 -6.98 6.51 -9.50
C TRP A 16 -6.85 7.62 -8.46
N PHE A 17 -5.96 8.59 -8.69
CA PHE A 17 -5.73 9.71 -7.78
C PHE A 17 -7.01 10.53 -7.57
N HIS A 18 -7.67 10.96 -8.66
CA HIS A 18 -8.84 11.82 -8.58
C HIS A 18 -10.12 11.07 -8.18
N ASP A 19 -10.32 9.85 -8.68
CA ASP A 19 -11.59 9.15 -8.56
C ASP A 19 -11.64 8.22 -7.34
N CYS A 20 -10.48 7.78 -6.84
CA CYS A 20 -10.41 6.86 -5.70
C CYS A 20 -9.69 7.48 -4.49
N PHE A 21 -8.44 7.94 -4.68
CA PHE A 21 -7.60 8.39 -3.57
C PHE A 21 -8.14 9.67 -2.91
N VAL A 22 -8.38 10.72 -3.69
CA VAL A 22 -8.84 12.03 -3.16
C VAL A 22 -10.16 11.93 -2.40
N PRO A 23 -11.22 11.25 -2.89
CA PRO A 23 -12.47 11.10 -2.15
C PRO A 23 -12.31 10.38 -0.81
N GLU A 24 -11.55 9.28 -0.78
CA GLU A 24 -11.38 8.49 0.44
C GLU A 24 -10.51 9.22 1.47
N VAL A 25 -9.46 9.91 1.04
CA VAL A 25 -8.63 10.74 1.93
C VAL A 25 -9.45 11.90 2.49
N LYS A 26 -10.25 12.60 1.68
CA LYS A 26 -11.12 13.69 2.18
C LYS A 26 -12.14 13.20 3.22
N LYS A 27 -12.71 12.02 3.00
CA LYS A 27 -13.61 11.37 3.96
C LYS A 27 -12.89 11.04 5.28
N ASN A 28 -11.67 10.52 5.21
CA ASN A 28 -10.87 10.25 6.40
C ASN A 28 -10.43 11.52 7.14
N LEU A 29 -9.97 12.55 6.43
CA LEU A 29 -9.63 13.86 7.02
C LEU A 29 -10.80 14.42 7.84
N LYS A 30 -12.02 14.37 7.31
CA LYS A 30 -13.24 14.77 8.03
C LYS A 30 -13.50 13.91 9.26
N LYS A 31 -13.44 12.57 9.11
CA LYS A 31 -13.67 11.62 10.20
C LYS A 31 -12.69 11.80 11.38
N LEU A 32 -11.48 12.22 11.06
CA LEU A 32 -10.35 12.30 11.99
C LEU A 32 -10.07 13.74 12.45
N GLU A 33 -10.87 14.70 12.00
CA GLU A 33 -10.72 16.13 12.28
C GLU A 33 -9.33 16.67 11.90
N LEU A 34 -8.73 16.11 10.85
CA LEU A 34 -7.44 16.51 10.30
C LEU A 34 -7.62 17.47 9.12
N LYS A 35 -6.65 18.37 8.93
CA LYS A 35 -6.73 19.42 7.91
C LYS A 35 -5.99 19.11 6.61
N LYS A 36 -4.91 18.34 6.67
CA LYS A 36 -4.03 18.09 5.51
C LYS A 36 -3.56 16.64 5.49
N ALA A 37 -3.33 16.11 4.30
CA ALA A 37 -2.72 14.80 4.06
C ALA A 37 -1.54 14.92 3.10
N ILE A 38 -0.62 13.95 3.16
CA ILE A 38 0.51 13.83 2.26
C ILE A 38 0.41 12.49 1.53
N LEU A 39 0.54 12.51 0.21
CA LEU A 39 0.80 11.33 -0.62
C LEU A 39 2.29 11.27 -0.91
N LEU A 40 2.98 10.31 -0.32
CA LEU A 40 4.41 10.06 -0.54
C LEU A 40 4.59 9.00 -1.63
N MET A 41 5.32 9.34 -2.69
CA MET A 41 5.49 8.50 -3.88
C MET A 41 6.96 8.22 -4.17
N ASP A 42 7.25 7.08 -4.80
CA ASP A 42 8.57 6.80 -5.38
C ASP A 42 8.74 7.45 -6.76
N ASN A 43 9.93 7.33 -7.34
CA ASN A 43 10.24 7.91 -8.64
C ASN A 43 9.91 6.96 -9.81
N ALA A 44 8.83 6.16 -9.70
CA ALA A 44 8.39 5.31 -10.79
C ALA A 44 7.95 6.13 -12.01
N THR A 45 8.28 5.63 -13.21
CA THR A 45 7.96 6.29 -14.49
C THR A 45 6.46 6.39 -14.76
N ALA A 46 5.64 5.59 -14.08
CA ALA A 46 4.19 5.66 -14.15
C ALA A 46 3.61 6.86 -13.38
N HIS A 47 4.36 7.50 -12.49
CA HIS A 47 3.85 8.62 -11.71
C HIS A 47 3.76 9.90 -12.56
N PRO A 48 2.59 10.57 -12.60
CA PRO A 48 2.45 11.87 -13.24
C PRO A 48 3.30 12.93 -12.53
N ASP A 49 3.51 14.05 -13.21
CA ASP A 49 4.11 15.23 -12.59
C ASP A 49 3.27 15.73 -11.40
N VAL A 50 3.92 16.14 -10.31
CA VAL A 50 3.25 16.66 -9.10
C VAL A 50 2.30 17.82 -9.43
N GLU A 51 2.62 18.62 -10.44
CA GLU A 51 1.78 19.73 -10.86
C GLU A 51 0.40 19.30 -11.37
N THR A 52 0.27 18.05 -11.82
CA THR A 52 -0.99 17.43 -12.25
C THR A 52 -1.75 16.77 -11.10
N LEU A 53 -1.05 16.40 -10.01
CA LEU A 53 -1.62 15.74 -8.83
C LEU A 53 -2.10 16.76 -7.79
N LYS A 54 -3.03 17.62 -8.18
CA LYS A 54 -3.56 18.69 -7.33
C LYS A 54 -4.90 18.31 -6.71
N ALA A 55 -4.95 18.37 -5.39
CA ALA A 55 -6.19 18.30 -4.65
C ALA A 55 -6.10 19.17 -3.40
N GLU A 56 -7.17 19.90 -3.10
CA GLU A 56 -7.25 20.70 -1.89
C GLU A 56 -6.98 19.83 -0.65
N ASN A 57 -6.12 20.32 0.25
CA ASN A 57 -5.71 19.66 1.49
C ASN A 57 -4.86 18.39 1.33
N ILE A 58 -4.40 18.08 0.10
CA ILE A 58 -3.53 16.92 -0.16
C ILE A 58 -2.26 17.43 -0.85
N THR A 59 -1.10 17.08 -0.31
CA THR A 59 0.21 17.41 -0.90
C THR A 59 0.88 16.14 -1.40
N CYS A 60 1.30 16.13 -2.66
CA CYS A 60 2.01 15.00 -3.26
C CYS A 60 3.51 15.28 -3.24
N ILE A 61 4.31 14.33 -2.72
CA ILE A 61 5.75 14.47 -2.56
C ILE A 61 6.44 13.24 -3.11
N PHE A 62 7.47 13.46 -3.93
CA PHE A 62 8.37 12.40 -4.37
C PHE A 62 9.51 12.18 -3.36
N MET A 63 9.83 10.92 -3.09
CA MET A 63 11.01 10.58 -2.32
C MET A 63 12.29 10.93 -3.08
N PRO A 64 13.40 11.25 -2.37
CA PRO A 64 14.69 11.44 -3.01
C PRO A 64 15.09 10.20 -3.82
N SER A 65 15.73 10.41 -4.97
CA SER A 65 16.19 9.31 -5.83
C SER A 65 17.05 8.30 -5.07
N HIS A 66 16.90 7.01 -5.39
CA HIS A 66 17.61 5.88 -4.78
C HIS A 66 17.34 5.68 -3.28
N THR A 67 16.34 6.33 -2.69
CA THR A 67 15.98 6.12 -1.28
C THR A 67 14.78 5.21 -1.08
N THR A 68 14.07 4.82 -2.15
CA THR A 68 12.90 3.92 -2.13
C THR A 68 13.12 2.69 -1.24
N THR A 69 14.20 1.94 -1.46
CA THR A 69 14.48 0.71 -0.69
C THR A 69 14.76 0.97 0.80
N ILE A 70 15.12 2.20 1.17
CA ILE A 70 15.53 2.59 2.53
C ILE A 70 14.41 3.33 3.27
N LEU A 71 13.61 4.11 2.56
CA LEU A 71 12.66 5.05 3.14
C LEU A 71 11.21 4.67 2.89
N GLN A 72 10.89 3.97 1.80
CA GLN A 72 9.50 3.69 1.43
C GLN A 72 8.87 2.67 2.39
N PRO A 73 7.94 3.07 3.28
CA PRO A 73 7.37 2.16 4.26
C PRO A 73 6.54 1.06 3.62
N MET A 74 5.98 1.37 2.44
CA MET A 74 5.24 0.41 1.63
C MET A 74 6.10 -0.80 1.27
N ASP A 75 7.29 -0.55 0.71
CA ASP A 75 8.18 -1.60 0.23
C ASP A 75 8.89 -2.33 1.36
N GLN A 76 9.26 -1.61 2.41
CA GLN A 76 10.01 -2.21 3.52
C GLN A 76 9.16 -3.06 4.44
N ASP A 77 8.00 -2.54 4.85
CA ASP A 77 7.30 -3.09 6.01
C ASP A 77 5.87 -3.52 5.68
N VAL A 78 5.10 -2.67 4.97
CA VAL A 78 3.67 -2.92 4.74
C VAL A 78 3.48 -4.12 3.81
N ILE A 79 4.11 -4.09 2.64
CA ILE A 79 4.02 -5.17 1.64
C ILE A 79 4.60 -6.47 2.21
N GLU A 80 5.72 -6.41 2.93
CA GLU A 80 6.31 -7.59 3.56
C GLU A 80 5.36 -8.18 4.63
N SER A 81 4.80 -7.33 5.50
CA SER A 81 3.88 -7.76 6.55
C SER A 81 2.62 -8.40 5.98
N MET A 82 2.05 -7.81 4.93
CA MET A 82 0.90 -8.36 4.20
C MET A 82 1.27 -9.69 3.54
N LYS A 83 2.38 -9.76 2.78
CA LYS A 83 2.86 -11.00 2.14
C LYS A 83 3.05 -12.12 3.16
N ARG A 84 3.62 -11.83 4.33
CA ARG A 84 3.81 -12.80 5.41
C ARG A 84 2.47 -13.33 5.94
N ARG A 85 1.44 -12.50 6.00
CA ARG A 85 0.08 -12.89 6.46
C ARG A 85 -0.63 -13.71 5.42
N TYR A 86 -0.65 -13.23 4.18
CA TYR A 86 -1.09 -13.97 3.00
C TYR A 86 -0.48 -15.38 2.95
N ARG A 87 0.85 -15.51 3.10
CA ARG A 87 1.54 -16.80 3.07
C ARG A 87 1.18 -17.72 4.23
N LYS A 88 0.87 -17.17 5.40
CA LYS A 88 0.43 -17.97 6.56
C LYS A 88 -0.96 -18.57 6.38
N GLN A 89 -1.78 -18.02 5.49
CA GLN A 89 -3.12 -18.55 5.21
C GLN A 89 -3.06 -19.73 4.23
N LEU A 90 -2.02 -19.83 3.39
CA LEU A 90 -1.87 -20.90 2.38
C LEU A 90 -1.97 -22.32 2.97
N PRO A 91 -1.28 -22.68 4.07
CA PRO A 91 -1.40 -24.02 4.68
C PRO A 91 -2.80 -24.38 5.13
N SER A 92 -3.61 -23.40 5.56
CA SER A 92 -4.99 -23.63 6.01
C SER A 92 -5.98 -23.86 4.86
N LYS A 93 -5.58 -23.52 3.63
CA LYS A 93 -6.40 -23.64 2.42
C LYS A 93 -5.96 -24.83 1.56
N LEU A 94 -4.86 -25.49 1.92
CA LEU A 94 -4.41 -26.74 1.30
C LEU A 94 -5.35 -27.87 1.74
N PRO A 95 -5.93 -28.63 0.80
CA PRO A 95 -6.63 -29.86 1.14
C PRO A 95 -5.62 -30.80 1.80
N PHE A 96 -5.87 -31.19 3.06
CA PHE A 96 -5.19 -32.34 3.64
C PHE A 96 -5.92 -33.58 3.13
N GLU A 97 -5.33 -34.26 2.14
CA GLU A 97 -5.72 -35.63 1.85
C GLU A 97 -5.09 -36.52 2.92
N GLY A 98 -5.91 -36.94 3.88
CA GLY A 98 -5.62 -38.10 4.70
C GLY A 98 -6.30 -39.29 4.06
N ASP A 99 -5.54 -40.16 3.40
CA ASP A 99 -5.38 -41.56 3.77
C ASP A 99 -4.65 -42.34 2.67
N ASP A 100 -3.81 -43.24 3.17
CA ASP A 100 -3.16 -44.40 2.58
C ASP A 100 -3.79 -44.91 1.27
N ASP A 101 -3.18 -44.60 0.12
CA ASP A 101 -3.08 -45.51 -1.02
C ASP A 101 -1.94 -45.06 -1.95
N GLU A 102 -0.91 -45.90 -2.05
CA GLU A 102 0.30 -45.69 -2.88
C GLU A 102 -0.05 -45.79 -4.38
N GLU A 103 -0.57 -44.72 -4.99
CA GLU A 103 -0.44 -44.55 -6.44
C GLU A 103 -0.47 -43.06 -6.83
N GLU A 104 0.72 -42.54 -7.14
CA GLU A 104 0.97 -41.28 -7.84
C GLU A 104 0.20 -40.03 -7.33
N ALA A 105 0.10 -39.84 -6.01
CA ALA A 105 -0.49 -38.65 -5.42
C ALA A 105 0.28 -37.39 -5.85
N ALA A 106 -0.30 -36.63 -6.78
CA ALA A 106 0.26 -35.35 -7.22
C ALA A 106 0.50 -34.44 -5.99
N CYS A 107 1.67 -33.80 -5.92
CA CYS A 107 2.04 -32.94 -4.80
C CYS A 107 0.89 -31.99 -4.43
N PRO A 108 0.40 -31.97 -3.16
CA PRO A 108 -0.77 -31.19 -2.76
C PRO A 108 -0.69 -29.70 -3.12
N ILE A 109 0.53 -29.15 -3.16
CA ILE A 109 0.81 -27.77 -3.59
C ILE A 109 0.50 -27.58 -5.08
N VAL A 110 0.83 -28.56 -5.93
CA VAL A 110 0.57 -28.52 -7.37
C VAL A 110 -0.93 -28.60 -7.64
N GLN A 111 -1.66 -29.47 -6.92
CA GLN A 111 -3.12 -29.55 -7.03
C GLN A 111 -3.80 -28.25 -6.57
N PHE A 112 -3.40 -27.73 -5.40
CA PHE A 112 -3.89 -26.46 -4.87
C PHE A 112 -3.63 -25.30 -5.84
N SER A 113 -2.43 -25.21 -6.41
CA SER A 113 -2.10 -24.18 -7.39
C SER A 113 -2.93 -24.26 -8.67
N LYS A 114 -3.37 -25.46 -9.09
CA LYS A 114 -4.27 -25.63 -10.24
C LYS A 114 -5.72 -25.27 -9.92
N ALA A 115 -6.14 -25.46 -8.68
CA ALA A 115 -7.49 -25.14 -8.22
C ALA A 115 -7.68 -23.65 -7.89
N LEU A 116 -6.58 -22.91 -7.65
CA LEU A 116 -6.61 -21.51 -7.24
C LEU A 116 -7.17 -20.60 -8.34
N THR A 117 -8.28 -19.92 -8.06
CA THR A 117 -8.88 -18.96 -8.98
C THR A 117 -8.39 -17.53 -8.72
N LEU A 118 -8.57 -16.64 -9.70
CA LEU A 118 -8.29 -15.21 -9.50
C LEU A 118 -9.12 -14.60 -8.36
N LYS A 119 -10.36 -15.08 -8.17
CA LYS A 119 -11.23 -14.66 -7.06
C LYS A 119 -10.61 -15.04 -5.71
N ASP A 120 -10.05 -16.25 -5.61
CA ASP A 120 -9.38 -16.70 -4.40
C ASP A 120 -8.14 -15.84 -4.12
N CYS A 121 -7.34 -15.52 -5.14
CA CYS A 121 -6.21 -14.61 -5.01
C CYS A 121 -6.63 -13.24 -4.44
N VAL A 122 -7.70 -12.64 -4.97
CA VAL A 122 -8.22 -11.35 -4.48
C VAL A 122 -8.69 -11.45 -3.03
N ASN A 123 -9.43 -12.51 -2.69
CA ASN A 123 -9.88 -12.73 -1.32
C ASN A 123 -8.72 -12.91 -0.35
N MET A 124 -7.69 -13.66 -0.74
CA MET A 124 -6.49 -13.87 0.07
C MET A 124 -5.67 -12.60 0.27
N ILE A 125 -5.57 -11.74 -0.76
CA ILE A 125 -4.94 -10.42 -0.62
C ILE A 125 -5.74 -9.56 0.36
N ASN A 126 -7.07 -9.56 0.24
CA ASN A 126 -7.96 -8.84 1.15
C ASN A 126 -7.83 -9.33 2.60
N GLU A 127 -7.89 -10.64 2.84
CA GLU A 127 -7.67 -11.27 4.15
C GLU A 127 -6.25 -10.94 4.70
N GLY A 128 -5.25 -10.94 3.82
CA GLY A 128 -3.87 -10.56 4.15
C GLY A 128 -3.75 -9.10 4.59
N TRP A 129 -4.47 -8.19 3.92
CA TRP A 129 -4.52 -6.77 4.24
C TRP A 129 -5.26 -6.49 5.56
N GLU A 130 -6.47 -7.02 5.71
CA GLU A 130 -7.31 -6.84 6.91
C GLU A 130 -6.63 -7.36 8.19
N SER A 131 -5.74 -8.35 8.06
CA SER A 131 -4.98 -8.88 9.19
C SER A 131 -3.76 -8.03 9.59
N VAL A 132 -3.42 -6.98 8.84
CA VAL A 132 -2.34 -6.04 9.21
C VAL A 132 -2.84 -5.13 10.35
N PRO A 133 -2.22 -5.19 11.54
CA PRO A 133 -2.73 -4.42 12.67
C PRO A 133 -2.36 -2.94 12.55
N GLU A 134 -3.26 -2.07 12.97
CA GLU A 134 -3.11 -0.61 12.88
C GLU A 134 -1.81 -0.10 13.53
N HIS A 135 -1.44 -0.65 14.69
CA HIS A 135 -0.20 -0.25 15.39
C HIS A 135 1.06 -0.59 14.57
N ALA A 136 1.03 -1.62 13.72
CA ALA A 136 2.14 -1.93 12.84
C ALA A 136 2.26 -0.89 11.74
N LEU A 137 1.14 -0.50 11.11
CA LEU A 137 1.11 0.59 10.13
C LEU A 137 1.71 1.86 10.73
N LYS A 138 1.23 2.31 11.91
CA LYS A 138 1.79 3.48 12.61
C LYS A 138 3.29 3.37 12.84
N ARG A 139 3.77 2.19 13.25
CA ARG A 139 5.19 1.95 13.50
C ARG A 139 6.03 2.04 12.23
N PHE A 140 5.54 1.55 11.10
CA PHE A 140 6.23 1.60 9.81
C PHE A 140 6.43 3.05 9.36
N TRP A 141 5.37 3.85 9.42
CA TRP A 141 5.43 5.27 9.08
C TRP A 141 6.26 6.10 10.06
N ARG A 142 6.34 5.72 11.34
CA ARG A 142 7.21 6.41 12.32
C ARG A 142 8.69 6.35 11.97
N LYS A 143 9.15 5.33 11.22
CA LYS A 143 10.55 5.26 10.76
C LYS A 143 10.91 6.39 9.81
N LEU A 144 9.92 6.98 9.12
CA LEU A 144 10.10 8.12 8.23
C LEU A 144 10.13 9.47 8.93
N ALA A 145 9.60 9.58 10.16
CA ALA A 145 9.46 10.87 10.85
C ALA A 145 10.78 11.69 10.89
N PRO A 146 11.95 11.10 11.19
CA PRO A 146 13.22 11.85 11.19
C PRO A 146 13.59 12.44 9.83
N TYR A 147 13.12 11.85 8.72
CA TYR A 147 13.43 12.33 7.37
C TYR A 147 12.46 13.43 6.93
N LEU A 148 11.20 13.36 7.35
CA LEU A 148 10.20 14.38 7.04
C LEU A 148 10.48 15.71 7.79
N GLU A 149 10.97 15.63 9.03
CA GLU A 149 11.37 16.82 9.81
C GLU A 149 12.56 17.59 9.20
N ASN A 150 13.39 16.93 8.38
CA ASN A 150 14.52 17.54 7.70
C ASN A 150 14.14 18.16 6.34
N LEU A 151 13.05 17.71 5.71
CA LEU A 151 12.56 18.30 4.44
C LEU A 151 11.94 19.70 4.67
N ASP A 152 11.31 19.91 5.83
CA ASP A 152 10.65 21.16 6.24
C ASP A 152 11.65 22.32 6.48
N GLN A 153 12.93 22.02 6.75
CA GLN A 153 13.96 23.03 7.01
C GLN A 153 14.58 23.62 5.72
N SER A 154 14.22 23.10 4.55
CA SER A 154 14.80 23.52 3.26
C SER A 154 13.89 24.41 2.41
N ASN A 155 12.63 24.60 2.79
CA ASN A 155 11.67 25.45 2.08
C ASN A 155 11.01 26.46 3.04
N ASP A 156 11.36 27.73 2.90
CA ASP A 156 10.78 28.84 3.63
C ASP A 156 9.38 29.23 3.06
N SER A 157 8.52 29.67 3.99
CA SER A 157 7.15 30.22 3.89
C SER A 157 6.00 29.32 3.40
N ASP A 158 5.63 28.31 4.20
CA ASP A 158 4.24 28.03 4.65
C ASP A 158 4.22 26.69 5.42
N SER A 159 4.92 26.66 6.56
CA SER A 159 5.20 25.43 7.31
C SER A 159 3.93 24.81 7.91
N VAL A 160 3.67 23.54 7.58
CA VAL A 160 2.72 22.69 8.31
C VAL A 160 3.49 22.05 9.46
N THR A 161 3.15 22.41 10.69
CA THR A 161 3.75 21.81 11.89
C THR A 161 3.48 20.31 11.96
N ILE A 162 4.50 19.48 11.73
CA ILE A 162 4.53 18.03 12.00
C ILE A 162 4.64 17.76 13.51
N ARG A 163 3.85 18.46 14.33
CA ARG A 163 3.76 18.21 15.78
C ARG A 163 2.42 17.60 16.21
N ASP A 164 1.43 17.62 15.31
CA ASP A 164 0.09 17.10 15.57
C ASP A 164 -0.29 15.88 14.71
N CYS A 165 0.69 15.19 14.12
CA CYS A 165 0.45 13.89 13.49
C CYS A 165 0.17 12.82 14.56
N ASN A 166 -1.00 12.87 15.18
CA ASN A 166 -1.63 11.68 15.74
C ASN A 166 -2.01 10.82 14.53
N PRO A 167 -1.35 9.67 14.28
CA PRO A 167 -1.59 8.90 13.08
C PRO A 167 -2.88 8.15 13.29
N ALA A 168 -3.98 8.79 12.93
CA ALA A 168 -5.23 8.15 12.65
C ALA A 168 -5.07 7.24 11.41
N PRO A 169 -5.91 6.21 11.24
CA PRO A 169 -5.66 5.11 10.31
C PRO A 169 -5.39 5.64 8.91
N ILE A 170 -4.15 5.45 8.48
CA ILE A 170 -3.70 5.74 7.14
C ILE A 170 -4.42 4.74 6.25
N SER A 171 -5.45 5.20 5.55
CA SER A 171 -5.98 4.50 4.37
C SER A 171 -4.91 4.62 3.28
N ILE A 172 -3.98 3.67 3.29
CA ILE A 172 -3.10 3.43 2.16
C ILE A 172 -3.94 2.56 1.20
N LEU A 173 -4.22 3.10 0.01
CA LEU A 173 -4.50 2.31 -1.18
C LEU A 173 -3.24 2.35 -2.04
#